data_AF-A0A4Q2Z9Q0-F1
#
_entry.id   AF-A0A4Q2Z9Q0-F1
#
_cell.length_a   1.000
_cell.length_b   1.000
_cell.length_c   1.000
_cell.angle_alpha   90.00
_cell.angle_beta   90.00
_cell.angle_gamma   90.00
#
_symmetry.space_group_name_H-M   'P 1'
#
loop_
_entity.id
_entity.type
_entity.pdbx_description
1 polymer ?
#
loop_
_entity_poly.entity_id
_entity_poly.type
_entity_poly.pdbx_seq_one_letter_code
_entity_poly.pdbx_strand_id
1 'polypeptide(L)'
;MAPGARARPRRRCAGIGEATARAVISVARACRSVLETADPRTKVMLARRVARDWRLGRLAHAFDAVMPDRPARPAAPELLPPNRMPKRGKGSEHGRIALIHAVTHIEFSAIDLAFDIAGRFGGQFPRDFVDDWLRVGADEALHFALLDRRLKQLGSHYGAMPAHDGLWDAAAETAHDPLARLAVVPMVLEARGLDVTPAMIARFANLGDTATAAILSRIFKDEIRHVWAGAKWFESAC
;
A
#
# COMPACT_ATOMS: atom_id res chain seq x y z
N MET A 1 -74.55 -21.03 -43.41
CA MET A 1 -73.45 -21.80 -42.78
C MET A 1 -72.17 -21.44 -43.51
N ALA A 2 -71.28 -20.67 -42.88
CA ALA A 2 -70.00 -20.24 -43.45
C ALA A 2 -68.85 -20.64 -42.49
N PRO A 3 -67.67 -21.03 -42.99
CA PRO A 3 -66.70 -21.82 -42.24
C PRO A 3 -65.63 -20.99 -41.53
N GLY A 4 -65.02 -21.63 -40.53
CA GLY A 4 -64.16 -21.05 -39.50
C GLY A 4 -62.79 -20.55 -39.95
N ALA A 5 -62.36 -19.46 -39.33
CA ALA A 5 -60.99 -18.97 -39.34
C ALA A 5 -60.20 -19.57 -38.16
N ARG A 6 -59.13 -20.32 -38.48
CA ARG A 6 -58.18 -20.88 -37.50
C ARG A 6 -57.22 -19.80 -37.01
N ALA A 7 -57.21 -19.52 -35.70
CA ALA A 7 -56.21 -18.68 -35.07
C ALA A 7 -54.88 -19.45 -34.89
N ARG A 8 -53.76 -18.87 -35.34
CA ARG A 8 -52.40 -19.37 -35.07
C ARG A 8 -51.96 -18.96 -33.65
N PRO A 9 -51.25 -19.82 -32.89
CA PRO A 9 -50.72 -19.42 -31.60
C PRO A 9 -49.46 -18.56 -31.80
N ARG A 10 -49.42 -17.41 -31.11
CA ARG A 10 -48.24 -16.53 -31.02
C ARG A 10 -47.15 -17.24 -30.20
N ARG A 11 -45.98 -17.49 -30.81
CA ARG A 11 -44.78 -17.90 -30.08
C ARG A 11 -44.36 -16.79 -29.13
N ARG A 12 -44.37 -17.06 -27.82
CA ARG A 12 -43.67 -16.24 -26.82
C ARG A 12 -42.17 -16.47 -27.00
N CYS A 13 -41.44 -15.45 -27.47
CA CYS A 13 -39.99 -15.39 -27.22
C CYS A 13 -39.81 -15.13 -25.73
N ALA A 14 -39.41 -16.16 -24.99
CA ALA A 14 -38.89 -15.99 -23.64
C ALA A 14 -37.55 -15.25 -23.74
N GLY A 15 -37.44 -14.15 -23.00
CA GLY A 15 -36.27 -13.30 -22.96
C GLY A 15 -35.04 -14.07 -22.52
N ILE A 16 -33.97 -13.94 -23.29
CA ILE A 16 -32.63 -14.32 -22.89
C ILE A 16 -32.14 -13.16 -22.01
N GLY A 17 -32.37 -13.29 -20.71
CA GLY A 17 -32.10 -12.28 -19.70
C GLY A 17 -31.37 -12.88 -18.51
N GLU A 18 -30.22 -13.50 -18.77
CA GLU A 18 -29.22 -13.76 -17.72
C GLU A 18 -27.91 -13.14 -18.18
N ALA A 19 -27.81 -11.83 -17.99
CA ALA A 19 -26.50 -11.21 -17.85
C ALA A 19 -25.90 -11.83 -16.59
N THR A 20 -25.00 -12.80 -16.75
CA THR A 20 -24.12 -13.25 -15.67
C THR A 20 -23.50 -12.01 -15.03
N ALA A 21 -23.97 -11.66 -13.84
CA ALA A 21 -23.41 -10.58 -13.05
C ALA A 21 -21.93 -10.90 -12.88
N ARG A 22 -21.08 -10.19 -13.63
CA ARG A 22 -19.64 -10.35 -13.57
C ARG A 22 -19.27 -10.16 -12.10
N ALA A 23 -18.76 -11.21 -11.45
CA ALA A 23 -18.46 -11.16 -10.02
C ALA A 23 -17.54 -9.96 -9.76
N VAL A 24 -18.08 -8.93 -9.10
CA VAL A 24 -17.33 -7.73 -8.74
C VAL A 24 -16.29 -8.19 -7.72
N ILE A 25 -15.00 -7.97 -8.02
CA ILE A 25 -13.92 -8.32 -7.11
C ILE A 25 -14.11 -7.52 -5.81
N SER A 26 -14.06 -8.19 -4.66
CA SER A 26 -14.15 -7.53 -3.37
C SER A 26 -12.88 -6.74 -3.07
N VAL A 27 -13.01 -5.69 -2.23
CA VAL A 27 -11.85 -4.91 -1.80
C VAL A 27 -10.86 -5.77 -1.02
N ALA A 28 -11.31 -6.74 -0.20
CA ALA A 28 -10.40 -7.66 0.47
C ALA A 28 -9.59 -8.52 -0.50
N ARG A 29 -10.21 -9.13 -1.53
CA ARG A 29 -9.47 -9.90 -2.54
C ARG A 29 -8.47 -9.02 -3.31
N ALA A 30 -8.84 -7.77 -3.58
CA ALA A 30 -7.96 -6.82 -4.23
C ALA A 30 -6.75 -6.47 -3.34
N CYS A 31 -6.96 -6.16 -2.05
CA CYS A 31 -5.87 -5.92 -1.09
C CYS A 31 -4.96 -7.14 -0.95
N ARG A 32 -5.53 -8.34 -0.77
CA ARG A 32 -4.78 -9.59 -0.71
C ARG A 32 -3.86 -9.79 -1.92
N SER A 33 -4.36 -9.49 -3.12
CA SER A 33 -3.55 -9.62 -4.34
C SER A 33 -2.31 -8.72 -4.36
N VAL A 34 -2.37 -7.54 -3.72
CA VAL A 34 -1.20 -6.66 -3.54
C VAL A 34 -0.20 -7.31 -2.60
N LEU A 35 -0.66 -7.83 -1.46
CA LEU A 35 0.17 -8.51 -0.47
C LEU A 35 0.84 -9.76 -1.05
N GLU A 36 0.17 -10.52 -1.91
CA GLU A 36 0.71 -11.73 -2.54
C GLU A 36 1.66 -11.45 -3.73
N THR A 37 1.83 -10.19 -4.13
CA THR A 37 2.71 -9.83 -5.27
C THR A 37 4.14 -9.56 -4.80
N ALA A 38 5.11 -10.41 -5.11
CA ALA A 38 6.51 -10.20 -4.68
C ALA A 38 7.26 -9.13 -5.49
N ASP A 39 7.09 -9.10 -6.81
CA ASP A 39 7.87 -8.21 -7.69
C ASP A 39 7.57 -6.73 -7.42
N PRO A 40 8.57 -5.88 -7.14
CA PRO A 40 8.31 -4.51 -6.71
C PRO A 40 7.58 -3.66 -7.74
N ARG A 41 7.94 -3.79 -9.02
CA ARG A 41 7.30 -3.03 -10.09
C ARG A 41 5.84 -3.43 -10.25
N THR A 42 5.56 -4.73 -10.23
CA THR A 42 4.21 -5.28 -10.33
C THR A 42 3.37 -4.88 -9.11
N LYS A 43 3.93 -4.95 -7.89
CA LYS A 43 3.26 -4.52 -6.66
C LYS A 43 2.85 -3.05 -6.72
N VAL A 44 3.76 -2.16 -7.11
CA VAL A 44 3.48 -0.72 -7.28
C VAL A 44 2.35 -0.46 -8.26
N MET A 45 2.39 -1.12 -9.42
CA MET A 45 1.34 -0.95 -10.44
C MET A 45 -0.02 -1.49 -9.96
N LEU A 46 -0.01 -2.61 -9.26
CA LEU A 46 -1.21 -3.24 -8.71
C LEU A 46 -1.80 -2.40 -7.58
N ALA A 47 -1.00 -1.94 -6.62
CA ALA A 47 -1.43 -1.06 -5.54
C ALA A 47 -2.17 0.17 -6.07
N ARG A 48 -1.56 0.89 -7.01
CA ARG A 48 -2.17 2.07 -7.64
C ARG A 48 -3.44 1.73 -8.43
N ARG A 49 -3.47 0.56 -9.07
CA ARG A 49 -4.67 0.07 -9.77
C ARG A 49 -5.80 -0.21 -8.77
N VAL A 50 -5.53 -0.91 -7.67
CA VAL A 50 -6.55 -1.25 -6.67
C VAL A 50 -7.15 0.02 -6.07
N ALA A 51 -6.33 0.98 -5.66
CA ALA A 51 -6.81 2.26 -5.14
C ALA A 51 -7.68 3.03 -6.16
N ARG A 52 -7.26 3.05 -7.43
CA ARG A 52 -8.06 3.66 -8.51
C ARG A 52 -9.37 2.91 -8.74
N ASP A 53 -9.34 1.59 -8.77
CA ASP A 53 -10.51 0.76 -9.05
C ASP A 53 -11.53 0.87 -7.90
N TRP A 54 -11.08 0.96 -6.65
CA TRP A 54 -11.90 1.30 -5.49
C TRP A 54 -12.57 2.68 -5.61
N ARG A 55 -11.78 3.73 -5.90
CA ARG A 55 -12.29 5.10 -6.06
C ARG A 55 -13.33 5.22 -7.18
N LEU A 56 -13.21 4.40 -8.23
CA LEU A 56 -14.15 4.35 -9.34
C LEU A 56 -15.36 3.42 -9.09
N GLY A 57 -15.52 2.88 -7.89
CA GLY A 57 -16.62 1.98 -7.53
C GLY A 57 -16.56 0.63 -8.24
N ARG A 58 -15.38 0.20 -8.72
CA ARG A 58 -15.20 -1.07 -9.45
C ARG A 58 -14.92 -2.28 -8.55
N LEU A 59 -14.77 -2.04 -7.25
CA LEU A 59 -14.56 -3.07 -6.23
C LEU A 59 -15.73 -3.05 -5.25
N ALA A 60 -16.20 -4.23 -4.86
CA ALA A 60 -17.28 -4.36 -3.89
C ALA A 60 -16.74 -4.08 -2.48
N HIS A 61 -17.50 -3.37 -1.66
CA HIS A 61 -17.21 -3.20 -0.24
C HIS A 61 -17.56 -4.48 0.52
N ALA A 62 -16.68 -5.48 0.39
CA ALA A 62 -16.84 -6.81 0.96
C ALA A 62 -15.48 -7.34 1.44
N PHE A 63 -15.53 -8.12 2.51
CA PHE A 63 -14.36 -8.65 3.21
C PHE A 63 -14.40 -10.18 3.29
N ASP A 64 -14.48 -10.80 2.11
CA ASP A 64 -14.66 -12.25 1.90
C ASP A 64 -13.34 -13.01 1.66
N ALA A 65 -12.20 -12.42 2.05
CA ALA A 65 -10.88 -13.02 1.92
C ALA A 65 -10.01 -12.72 3.15
N VAL A 66 -9.33 -13.74 3.65
CA VAL A 66 -8.39 -13.61 4.77
C VAL A 66 -7.07 -13.02 4.25
N MET A 67 -6.51 -12.04 4.94
CA MET A 67 -5.18 -11.50 4.61
C MET A 67 -4.09 -12.49 5.00
N PRO A 68 -3.01 -12.64 4.21
CA PRO A 68 -1.89 -13.51 4.57
C PRO A 68 -1.19 -13.01 5.84
N ASP A 69 -0.52 -13.91 6.56
CA ASP A 69 0.25 -13.53 7.77
C ASP A 69 1.47 -12.68 7.44
N ARG A 70 2.03 -12.84 6.23
CA ARG A 70 3.10 -12.00 5.69
C ARG A 70 2.87 -11.72 4.19
N PRO A 71 3.27 -10.54 3.69
CA PRO A 71 3.26 -10.25 2.27
C PRO A 71 4.35 -11.07 1.58
N ALA A 72 4.13 -11.36 0.30
CA ALA A 72 5.16 -11.85 -0.58
C ALA A 72 6.28 -10.82 -0.70
N ARG A 73 7.52 -11.30 -0.57
CA ARG A 73 8.74 -10.49 -0.68
C ARG A 73 9.54 -10.90 -1.93
N PRO A 74 10.20 -9.96 -2.60
CA PRO A 74 11.18 -10.28 -3.64
C PRO A 74 12.41 -11.00 -3.05
N ALA A 75 13.25 -11.59 -3.91
CA ALA A 75 14.47 -12.27 -3.48
C ALA A 75 15.51 -11.34 -2.81
N ALA A 76 15.45 -10.03 -3.11
CA ALA A 76 16.28 -9.00 -2.51
C ALA A 76 15.42 -7.75 -2.20
N PRO A 77 15.71 -6.97 -1.15
CA PRO A 77 16.89 -7.03 -0.28
C PRO A 77 16.90 -8.24 0.68
N GLU A 78 18.10 -8.65 1.11
CA GLU A 78 18.25 -9.57 2.25
C GLU A 78 17.68 -8.90 3.51
N LEU A 79 16.79 -9.58 4.21
CA LEU A 79 16.19 -9.09 5.45
C LEU A 79 17.01 -9.58 6.65
N LEU A 80 17.70 -8.65 7.30
CA LEU A 80 18.52 -8.89 8.48
C LEU A 80 17.79 -8.41 9.74
N PRO A 81 18.03 -9.06 10.90
CA PRO A 81 17.58 -8.49 12.17
C PRO A 81 18.30 -7.15 12.44
N PRO A 82 17.67 -6.20 13.17
CA PRO A 82 18.23 -4.86 13.38
C PRO A 82 19.66 -4.84 13.93
N ASN A 83 20.01 -5.80 14.80
CA ASN A 83 21.35 -5.91 15.40
C ASN A 83 22.44 -6.40 14.43
N ARG A 84 22.07 -6.89 13.24
CA ARG A 84 22.99 -7.29 12.16
C ARG A 84 23.04 -6.28 11.02
N MET A 85 22.31 -5.18 11.10
CA MET A 85 22.32 -4.15 10.07
C MET A 85 23.70 -3.47 9.97
N PRO A 86 24.26 -3.28 8.76
CA PRO A 86 25.53 -2.58 8.59
C PRO A 86 25.47 -1.14 9.13
N LYS A 87 26.56 -0.69 9.76
CA LYS A 87 26.69 0.70 10.20
C LYS A 87 26.77 1.63 8.98
N ARG A 88 25.98 2.70 8.99
CA ARG A 88 25.97 3.70 7.91
C ARG A 88 27.03 4.78 8.17
N GLY A 89 27.89 5.04 7.17
CA GLY A 89 28.84 6.14 7.22
C GLY A 89 28.14 7.51 7.23
N LYS A 90 28.63 8.45 8.05
CA LYS A 90 28.12 9.83 8.06
C LYS A 90 28.74 10.61 6.90
N GLY A 91 27.95 10.82 5.84
CA GLY A 91 28.23 11.80 4.79
C GLY A 91 28.89 11.26 3.52
N SER A 92 29.40 10.02 3.52
CA SER A 92 29.92 9.40 2.30
C SER A 92 28.83 9.13 1.27
N GLU A 93 29.20 9.03 0.00
CA GLU A 93 28.29 8.67 -1.09
C GLU A 93 27.61 7.33 -0.83
N HIS A 94 28.38 6.30 -0.48
CA HIS A 94 27.83 5.00 -0.10
C HIS A 94 26.84 5.10 1.07
N GLY A 95 27.16 5.89 2.10
CA GLY A 95 26.25 6.10 3.24
C GLY A 95 24.95 6.84 2.86
N ARG A 96 25.01 7.75 1.88
CA ARG A 96 23.82 8.43 1.31
C ARG A 96 22.96 7.46 0.51
N ILE A 97 23.56 6.66 -0.37
CA ILE A 97 22.84 5.64 -1.14
C ILE A 97 22.19 4.62 -0.21
N ALA A 98 22.88 4.20 0.85
CA ALA A 98 22.33 3.30 1.87
C ALA A 98 21.14 3.89 2.63
N LEU A 99 21.17 5.20 2.88
CA LEU A 99 20.03 5.89 3.49
C LEU A 99 18.83 5.92 2.54
N ILE A 100 19.04 6.27 1.26
CA ILE A 100 17.97 6.28 0.25
C ILE A 100 17.39 4.87 0.07
N HIS A 101 18.24 3.85 0.01
CA HIS A 101 17.81 2.44 -0.11
C HIS A 101 16.96 2.02 1.09
N ALA A 102 17.37 2.37 2.31
CA ALA A 102 16.59 2.07 3.51
C ALA A 102 15.21 2.74 3.50
N VAL A 103 15.13 4.02 3.11
CA VAL A 103 13.84 4.72 2.96
C VAL A 103 13.01 4.05 1.85
N THR A 104 13.64 3.67 0.72
CA THR A 104 12.96 2.93 -0.35
C THR A 104 12.33 1.63 0.16
N HIS A 105 13.02 0.90 1.05
CA HIS A 105 12.46 -0.31 1.67
C HIS A 105 11.31 -0.02 2.64
N ILE A 106 11.40 1.08 3.39
CA ILE A 106 10.31 1.56 4.25
C ILE A 106 9.07 1.81 3.40
N GLU A 107 9.17 2.58 2.31
CA GLU A 107 8.04 2.84 1.39
C GLU A 107 7.48 1.55 0.80
N PHE A 108 8.34 0.60 0.43
CA PHE A 108 7.89 -0.70 -0.10
C PHE A 108 7.05 -1.48 0.93
N SER A 109 7.50 -1.48 2.19
CA SER A 109 6.75 -2.11 3.28
C SER A 109 5.50 -1.32 3.65
N ALA A 110 5.49 0.01 3.52
CA ALA A 110 4.33 0.85 3.77
C ALA A 110 3.17 0.58 2.80
N ILE A 111 3.47 0.20 1.54
CA ILE A 111 2.46 -0.36 0.63
C ILE A 111 1.78 -1.56 1.31
N ASP A 112 2.56 -2.54 1.76
CA ASP A 112 2.00 -3.75 2.39
C ASP A 112 1.17 -3.41 3.64
N LEU A 113 1.66 -2.51 4.50
CA LEU A 113 0.93 -2.07 5.69
C LEU A 113 -0.44 -1.46 5.37
N ALA A 114 -0.50 -0.56 4.38
CA ALA A 114 -1.72 0.12 3.99
C ALA A 114 -2.76 -0.85 3.39
N PHE A 115 -2.33 -1.80 2.57
CA PHE A 115 -3.24 -2.81 2.02
C PHE A 115 -3.65 -3.87 3.04
N ASP A 116 -2.76 -4.23 3.97
CA ASP A 116 -3.09 -5.15 5.07
C ASP A 116 -4.13 -4.55 6.00
N ILE A 117 -3.94 -3.32 6.49
CA ILE A 117 -4.89 -2.70 7.43
C ILE A 117 -6.26 -2.51 6.77
N ALA A 118 -6.30 -2.10 5.49
CA ALA A 118 -7.54 -1.97 4.72
C ALA A 118 -8.24 -3.32 4.54
N GLY A 119 -7.52 -4.36 4.13
CA GLY A 119 -8.10 -5.67 3.86
C GLY A 119 -8.46 -6.47 5.12
N ARG A 120 -7.69 -6.30 6.20
CA ARG A 120 -7.83 -7.05 7.46
C ARG A 120 -8.91 -6.48 8.37
N PHE A 121 -8.99 -5.16 8.48
CA PHE A 121 -9.88 -4.50 9.44
C PHE A 121 -11.01 -3.70 8.79
N GLY A 122 -10.97 -3.44 7.49
CA GLY A 122 -11.93 -2.53 6.85
C GLY A 122 -13.40 -2.88 7.06
N GLY A 123 -13.74 -4.16 7.24
CA GLY A 123 -15.12 -4.59 7.53
C GLY A 123 -15.65 -4.19 8.91
N GLN A 124 -14.77 -3.71 9.79
CA GLN A 124 -15.08 -3.25 11.14
C GLN A 124 -15.33 -1.73 11.19
N PHE A 125 -15.04 -1.02 10.09
CA PHE A 125 -15.10 0.44 10.01
C PHE A 125 -16.04 0.90 8.87
N PRO A 126 -16.45 2.18 8.87
CA PRO A 126 -17.11 2.78 7.71
C PRO A 126 -16.25 2.72 6.45
N ARG A 127 -16.89 2.82 5.28
CA ARG A 127 -16.24 2.77 3.96
C ARG A 127 -15.03 3.71 3.85
N ASP A 128 -15.14 4.90 4.45
CA ASP A 128 -14.10 5.94 4.44
C ASP A 128 -12.77 5.46 5.03
N PHE A 129 -12.77 4.45 5.91
CA PHE A 129 -11.54 3.84 6.42
C PHE A 129 -10.74 3.21 5.29
N VAL A 130 -11.43 2.46 4.43
CA VAL A 130 -10.83 1.85 3.24
C VAL A 130 -10.43 2.92 2.22
N ASP A 131 -11.20 4.00 2.08
CA ASP A 131 -10.82 5.14 1.23
C ASP A 131 -9.47 5.74 1.66
N ASP A 132 -9.28 5.98 2.95
CA ASP A 132 -8.04 6.56 3.49
C ASP A 132 -6.86 5.59 3.28
N TRP A 133 -6.97 4.32 3.66
CA TRP A 133 -5.85 3.38 3.56
C TRP A 133 -5.48 2.99 2.14
N LEU A 134 -6.46 2.88 1.22
CA LEU A 134 -6.14 2.65 -0.19
C LEU A 134 -5.52 3.88 -0.85
N ARG A 135 -5.82 5.09 -0.36
CA ARG A 135 -5.10 6.30 -0.77
C ARG A 135 -3.66 6.27 -0.27
N VAL A 136 -3.43 6.01 1.02
CA VAL A 136 -2.09 5.85 1.60
C VAL A 136 -1.28 4.86 0.78
N GLY A 137 -1.80 3.64 0.56
CA GLY A 137 -1.08 2.62 -0.21
C GLY A 137 -0.75 3.02 -1.66
N ALA A 138 -1.53 3.90 -2.29
CA ALA A 138 -1.23 4.44 -3.61
C ALA A 138 -0.15 5.55 -3.60
N ASP A 139 -0.09 6.31 -2.50
CA ASP A 139 0.93 7.32 -2.23
C ASP A 139 2.27 6.63 -1.91
N GLU A 140 2.29 5.58 -1.07
CA GLU A 140 3.51 4.79 -0.80
C GLU A 140 4.06 4.09 -2.04
N ALA A 141 3.17 3.59 -2.90
CA ALA A 141 3.58 3.04 -4.20
C ALA A 141 4.25 4.10 -5.10
N LEU A 142 3.84 5.37 -4.99
CA LEU A 142 4.49 6.48 -5.68
C LEU A 142 5.83 6.86 -5.03
N HIS A 143 5.88 6.92 -3.69
CA HIS A 143 7.09 7.21 -2.92
C HIS A 143 8.20 6.22 -3.25
N PHE A 144 7.88 4.92 -3.18
CA PHE A 144 8.78 3.85 -3.60
C PHE A 144 9.29 4.07 -5.03
N ALA A 145 8.40 4.34 -5.98
CA ALA A 145 8.77 4.50 -7.39
C ALA A 145 9.69 5.71 -7.63
N LEU A 146 9.53 6.79 -6.86
CA LEU A 146 10.40 7.98 -6.92
C LEU A 146 11.79 7.65 -6.37
N LEU A 147 11.86 6.96 -5.23
CA LEU A 147 13.14 6.62 -4.59
C LEU A 147 13.90 5.52 -5.34
N ASP A 148 13.23 4.48 -5.83
CA ASP A 148 13.86 3.44 -6.66
C ASP A 148 14.43 4.04 -7.96
N ARG A 149 13.70 4.97 -8.58
CA ARG A 149 14.26 5.74 -9.71
C ARG A 149 15.48 6.56 -9.28
N ARG A 150 15.45 7.17 -8.10
CA ARG A 150 16.58 7.95 -7.58
C ARG A 150 17.80 7.07 -7.32
N LEU A 151 17.63 5.87 -6.76
CA LEU A 151 18.71 4.90 -6.58
C LEU A 151 19.38 4.55 -7.91
N LYS A 152 18.59 4.30 -8.96
CA LYS A 152 19.10 4.01 -10.31
C LYS A 152 19.93 5.15 -10.89
N GLN A 153 19.51 6.40 -10.68
CA GLN A 153 20.29 7.58 -11.09
C GLN A 153 21.62 7.71 -10.34
N LEU A 154 21.73 7.11 -9.15
CA LEU A 154 22.93 7.09 -8.32
C LEU A 154 23.77 5.81 -8.53
N GLY A 155 23.48 5.03 -9.58
CA GLY A 155 24.21 3.79 -9.88
C GLY A 155 23.90 2.62 -8.93
N SER A 156 22.79 2.68 -8.20
CA SER A 156 22.31 1.63 -7.29
C SER A 156 20.91 1.12 -7.69
N HIS A 157 20.30 0.25 -6.91
CA HIS A 157 18.95 -0.26 -7.12
C HIS A 157 18.31 -0.75 -5.82
N TYR A 158 16.97 -0.79 -5.77
CA TYR A 158 16.28 -1.46 -4.66
C TYR A 158 16.68 -2.95 -4.62
N GLY A 159 17.11 -3.41 -3.44
CA GLY A 159 17.69 -4.75 -3.26
C GLY A 159 19.23 -4.81 -3.25
N ALA A 160 19.94 -3.73 -3.62
CA ALA A 160 21.41 -3.70 -3.64
C ALA A 160 22.08 -3.78 -2.26
N MET A 161 21.32 -3.59 -1.18
CA MET A 161 21.77 -3.54 0.20
C MET A 161 20.77 -4.29 1.09
N PRO A 162 21.17 -4.80 2.26
CA PRO A 162 20.23 -5.44 3.18
C PRO A 162 19.26 -4.42 3.78
N ALA A 163 18.12 -4.92 4.25
CA ALA A 163 17.11 -4.15 4.97
C ALA A 163 16.61 -4.95 6.19
N HIS A 164 15.66 -4.39 6.96
CA HIS A 164 15.06 -5.07 8.10
C HIS A 164 13.54 -5.00 8.02
N ASP A 165 12.84 -5.99 8.59
CA ASP A 165 11.39 -6.14 8.45
C ASP A 165 10.59 -5.55 9.64
N GLY A 166 11.23 -4.76 10.51
CA GLY A 166 10.64 -4.32 11.78
C GLY A 166 9.28 -3.61 11.69
N LEU A 167 8.96 -2.96 10.57
CA LEU A 167 7.62 -2.40 10.33
C LEU A 167 6.56 -3.50 10.18
N TRP A 168 6.86 -4.56 9.42
CA TRP A 168 5.94 -5.68 9.27
C TRP A 168 5.89 -6.55 10.52
N ASP A 169 7.00 -6.71 11.24
CA ASP A 169 7.00 -7.43 12.52
C ASP A 169 6.03 -6.79 13.52
N ALA A 170 6.04 -5.45 13.65
CA ALA A 170 5.07 -4.72 14.47
C ALA A 170 3.62 -4.87 13.96
N ALA A 171 3.42 -4.92 12.64
CA ALA A 171 2.10 -5.17 12.06
C ALA A 171 1.61 -6.59 12.36
N ALA A 172 2.48 -7.60 12.31
CA ALA A 172 2.15 -8.98 12.64
C ALA A 172 1.77 -9.13 14.13
N GLU A 173 2.52 -8.50 15.03
CA GLU A 173 2.21 -8.49 16.48
C GLU A 173 0.85 -7.85 16.78
N THR A 174 0.42 -6.87 15.98
CA THR A 174 -0.85 -6.16 16.14
C THR A 174 -1.96 -6.66 15.22
N ALA A 175 -1.75 -7.77 14.49
CA ALA A 175 -2.70 -8.24 13.47
C ALA A 175 -4.08 -8.68 14.01
N HIS A 176 -4.21 -8.81 15.32
CA HIS A 176 -5.42 -9.27 16.00
C HIS A 176 -6.33 -8.13 16.49
N ASP A 177 -5.85 -6.87 16.50
CA ASP A 177 -6.57 -5.74 17.06
C ASP A 177 -6.35 -4.46 16.23
N PRO A 178 -7.41 -3.87 15.64
CA PRO A 178 -7.29 -2.65 14.85
C PRO A 178 -6.79 -1.45 15.68
N LEU A 179 -7.17 -1.32 16.95
CA LEU A 179 -6.72 -0.21 17.80
C LEU A 179 -5.22 -0.34 18.11
N ALA A 180 -4.76 -1.54 18.44
CA ALA A 180 -3.33 -1.81 18.60
C ALA A 180 -2.56 -1.52 17.31
N ARG A 181 -3.10 -1.92 16.14
CA ARG A 181 -2.48 -1.65 14.84
C ARG A 181 -2.35 -0.15 14.58
N LEU A 182 -3.43 0.60 14.77
CA LEU A 182 -3.48 2.05 14.53
C LEU A 182 -2.55 2.81 15.50
N ALA A 183 -2.50 2.41 16.77
CA ALA A 183 -1.60 3.02 17.75
C ALA A 183 -0.12 2.76 17.42
N VAL A 184 0.25 1.52 17.12
CA VAL A 184 1.66 1.14 16.98
C VAL A 184 2.21 1.56 15.62
N VAL A 185 1.50 1.29 14.52
CA VAL A 185 2.07 1.47 13.18
C VAL A 185 1.99 2.94 12.73
N PRO A 186 0.82 3.51 12.40
CA PRO A 186 0.77 4.87 11.89
C PRO A 186 1.01 5.94 12.95
N MET A 187 0.54 5.76 14.20
CA MET A 187 0.68 6.80 15.23
C MET A 187 2.05 6.83 15.93
N VAL A 188 2.80 5.72 15.95
CA VAL A 188 4.14 5.67 16.58
C VAL A 188 5.24 5.49 15.55
N LEU A 189 5.19 4.44 14.74
CA LEU A 189 6.28 4.12 13.82
C LEU A 189 6.36 5.09 12.63
N GLU A 190 5.23 5.42 12.00
CA GLU A 190 5.20 6.40 10.90
C GLU A 190 5.40 7.83 11.43
N ALA A 191 4.78 8.18 12.57
CA ALA A 191 4.98 9.49 13.21
C ALA A 191 6.45 9.79 13.55
N ARG A 192 7.22 8.78 13.97
CA ARG A 192 8.67 8.90 14.17
C ARG A 192 9.41 9.30 12.88
N GLY A 193 8.88 8.91 11.73
CA GLY A 193 9.39 9.36 10.42
C GLY A 193 9.31 10.88 10.26
N LEU A 194 8.28 11.52 10.83
CA LEU A 194 8.12 12.99 10.79
C LEU A 194 9.20 13.72 11.60
N ASP A 195 9.72 13.12 12.66
CA ASP A 195 10.81 13.71 13.45
C ASP A 195 12.17 13.63 12.73
N VAL A 196 12.41 12.53 12.01
CA VAL A 196 13.72 12.23 11.41
C VAL A 196 13.88 12.85 10.01
N THR A 197 12.79 12.90 9.24
CA THR A 197 12.84 13.30 7.82
C THR A 197 13.31 14.74 7.59
N PRO A 198 12.92 15.76 8.39
CA PRO A 198 13.40 17.14 8.21
C PRO A 198 14.93 17.26 8.26
N ALA A 199 15.57 16.59 9.22
CA ALA A 199 17.03 16.58 9.34
C ALA A 199 17.70 15.86 8.15
N MET A 200 17.07 14.81 7.64
CA MET A 200 17.53 14.10 6.45
C MET A 200 17.44 14.98 5.20
N ILE A 201 16.33 15.69 4.99
CA ILE A 201 16.15 16.66 3.89
C ILE A 201 17.24 17.73 3.93
N ALA A 202 17.42 18.37 5.08
CA ALA A 202 18.43 19.42 5.27
C ALA A 202 19.84 18.90 4.95
N ARG A 203 20.16 17.67 5.38
CA ARG A 203 21.45 17.04 5.10
C ARG A 203 21.69 16.82 3.59
N PHE A 204 20.70 16.32 2.84
CA PHE A 204 20.86 16.15 1.39
C PHE A 204 21.00 17.48 0.67
N ALA A 205 20.21 18.49 1.06
CA ALA A 205 20.31 19.85 0.50
C ALA A 205 21.69 20.48 0.74
N ASN A 206 22.22 20.40 1.96
CA ASN A 206 23.54 20.94 2.32
C ASN A 206 24.69 20.25 1.57
N LEU A 207 24.49 19.03 1.10
CA LEU A 207 25.47 18.27 0.31
C LEU A 207 25.27 18.45 -1.21
N GLY A 208 24.40 19.38 -1.63
CA GLY A 208 24.13 19.67 -3.05
C GLY A 208 23.20 18.67 -3.75
N ASP A 209 22.67 17.67 -3.04
CA ASP A 209 21.73 16.69 -3.60
C ASP A 209 20.28 17.18 -3.47
N THR A 210 19.98 18.24 -4.22
CA THR A 210 18.66 18.89 -4.23
C THR A 210 17.56 17.97 -4.78
N ALA A 211 17.91 17.03 -5.67
CA ALA A 211 16.97 16.05 -6.21
C ALA A 211 16.45 15.09 -5.14
N THR A 212 17.34 14.49 -4.33
CA THR A 212 16.91 13.63 -3.21
C THR A 212 16.15 14.44 -2.16
N ALA A 213 16.62 15.65 -1.82
CA ALA A 213 15.93 16.52 -0.86
C ALA A 213 14.50 16.86 -1.31
N ALA A 214 14.28 17.13 -2.60
CA ALA A 214 12.95 17.40 -3.15
C ALA A 214 12.03 16.18 -3.08
N ILE A 215 12.53 14.98 -3.37
CA ILE A 215 11.74 13.73 -3.25
C ILE A 215 11.32 13.52 -1.79
N LEU A 216 12.26 13.60 -0.85
CA LEU A 216 11.98 13.43 0.58
C LEU A 216 11.04 14.52 1.11
N SER A 217 11.13 15.75 0.60
CA SER A 217 10.23 16.85 0.97
C SER A 217 8.80 16.62 0.50
N ARG A 218 8.62 15.90 -0.62
CA ARG A 218 7.29 15.48 -1.07
C ARG A 218 6.74 14.40 -0.14
N ILE A 219 7.51 13.34 0.07
CA ILE A 219 7.14 12.22 0.95
C ILE A 219 6.72 12.76 2.32
N PHE A 220 7.56 13.59 2.95
CA PHE A 220 7.26 14.21 4.24
C PHE A 220 5.89 14.92 4.31
N LYS A 221 5.48 15.62 3.24
CA LYS A 221 4.17 16.30 3.20
C LYS A 221 3.00 15.32 3.09
N ASP A 222 3.24 14.19 2.43
CA ASP A 222 2.26 13.11 2.26
C ASP A 222 2.12 12.34 3.60
N GLU A 223 3.24 12.07 4.29
CA GLU A 223 3.27 11.39 5.60
C GLU A 223 2.48 12.08 6.71
N ILE A 224 2.41 13.41 6.72
CA ILE A 224 1.57 14.14 7.70
C ILE A 224 0.11 13.69 7.60
N ARG A 225 -0.37 13.41 6.37
CA ARG A 225 -1.74 12.95 6.12
C ARG A 225 -1.92 11.47 6.45
N HIS A 226 -0.88 10.66 6.28
CA HIS A 226 -0.89 9.23 6.62
C HIS A 226 -1.01 9.05 8.14
N VAL A 227 -0.16 9.75 8.91
CA VAL A 227 -0.22 9.76 10.39
C VAL A 227 -1.57 10.30 10.88
N TRP A 228 -2.09 11.36 10.26
CA TRP A 228 -3.42 11.88 10.59
C TRP A 228 -4.53 10.84 10.36
N ALA A 229 -4.47 10.04 9.28
CA ALA A 229 -5.43 8.97 9.05
C ALA A 229 -5.39 7.93 10.17
N GLY A 230 -4.19 7.56 10.64
CA GLY A 230 -4.02 6.70 11.82
C GLY A 230 -4.70 7.27 13.06
N ALA A 231 -4.42 8.53 13.40
CA ALA A 231 -4.99 9.20 14.57
C ALA A 231 -6.52 9.33 14.49
N LYS A 232 -7.06 9.74 13.33
CA LYS A 232 -8.50 9.85 13.06
C LYS A 232 -9.23 8.54 13.36
N TRP A 233 -8.72 7.43 12.81
CA TRP A 233 -9.40 6.14 12.94
C TRP A 233 -9.24 5.54 14.33
N PHE A 234 -8.11 5.80 15.00
CA PHE A 234 -7.94 5.44 16.40
C PHE A 234 -8.96 6.18 17.28
N GLU A 235 -9.06 7.51 17.16
CA GLU A 235 -10.03 8.32 17.91
C GLU A 235 -11.48 7.89 17.63
N SER A 236 -11.82 7.54 16.39
CA SER A 236 -13.18 7.09 16.04
C SER A 236 -13.61 5.76 16.66
N ALA A 237 -12.66 4.95 17.11
CA ALA A 237 -12.89 3.61 17.65
C ALA A 237 -12.62 3.51 19.17
N CYS A 238 -12.28 4.62 19.83
CA CYS A 238 -12.18 4.76 21.29
C CYS A 238 -13.45 5.43 21.86
#